data_AF-A0A448KG33-F1
#
_entry.id   AF-A0A448KG33-F1
#
_cell.length_a   1.000
_cell.length_b   1.000
_cell.length_c   1.000
_cell.angle_alpha   90.00
_cell.angle_beta   90.00
_cell.angle_gamma   90.00
#
_symmetry.space_group_name_H-M   'P 1'
#
loop_
_entity.id
_entity.type
_entity.pdbx_description
1 polymer ?
#
loop_
_entity_poly.entity_id
_entity_poly.type
_entity_poly.pdbx_seq_one_letter_code
_entity_poly.pdbx_strand_id
1 'polypeptide(L)' 'MSASTTGLVRVFTEEELEARKSEVVGKLERRFGSLERALEREEDWDYDDDEAALFSEYHTVTFLLSD' A
#
# COMPACT_ATOMS: atom_id res chain seq x y z
N MET A 1 -2.51 34.66 1.11
CA MET A 1 -3.02 33.56 1.95
C MET A 1 -1.86 32.60 2.16
N SER A 2 -1.30 32.54 3.36
CA SER A 2 -0.20 31.62 3.64
C SER A 2 -0.79 30.21 3.75
N ALA A 3 -0.50 29.35 2.78
CA ALA A 3 -0.68 27.92 2.94
C ALA A 3 0.40 27.46 3.93
N SER A 4 0.07 27.47 5.22
CA SER A 4 0.89 26.78 6.21
C SER A 4 0.78 25.29 5.90
N THR A 5 1.76 24.76 5.17
CA THR A 5 2.07 23.34 5.19
C THR A 5 2.60 23.01 6.58
N THR A 6 1.70 23.00 7.58
CA THR A 6 1.97 22.40 8.87
C THR A 6 2.21 20.94 8.58
N GLY A 7 3.48 20.54 8.55
CA GLY A 7 3.95 19.20 8.22
C GLY A 7 3.29 18.17 9.14
N LEU A 8 2.19 17.59 8.66
CA LEU A 8 1.51 16.47 9.29
C LEU A 8 2.29 15.21 8.94
N VAL A 9 3.46 15.05 9.57
CA VAL A 9 4.02 13.72 9.76
C VAL A 9 3.02 12.98 10.63
N ARG A 10 2.21 12.12 10.01
CA ARG A 10 1.31 11.25 10.75
C ARG A 10 2.11 10.07 11.24
N VAL A 11 2.18 9.92 12.55
CA VAL A 11 2.71 8.72 13.18
C VAL A 11 1.60 7.69 13.22
N PHE A 12 1.92 6.45 12.84
CA PHE A 12 1.03 5.31 12.93
C PHE A 12 1.55 4.36 14.00
N THR A 13 0.64 3.68 14.70
CA THR A 13 1.03 2.52 15.51
C THR A 13 1.28 1.32 14.60
N GLU A 14 2.01 0.32 15.12
CA GLU A 14 2.20 -0.95 14.42
C GLU A 14 0.84 -1.62 14.11
N GLU A 15 -0.09 -1.63 15.06
CA GLU A 15 -1.45 -2.17 14.87
C GLU A 15 -2.22 -1.46 13.75
N GLU A 16 -2.08 -0.13 13.63
CA GLU A 16 -2.69 0.64 12.54
C GLU A 16 -2.09 0.28 11.17
N LEU A 17 -0.78 0.05 11.12
CA LEU A 17 -0.09 -0.37 9.91
C LEU A 17 -0.44 -1.82 9.53
N GLU A 18 -0.55 -2.74 10.48
CA GLU A 18 -0.97 -4.12 10.22
C GLU A 18 -2.43 -4.18 9.73
N ALA A 19 -3.33 -3.42 10.35
CA ALA A 19 -4.71 -3.29 9.86
C ALA A 19 -4.75 -2.74 8.43
N ARG A 20 -3.91 -1.74 8.14
CA ARG A 20 -3.82 -1.18 6.79
C ARG A 20 -3.25 -2.20 5.80
N LYS A 21 -2.19 -2.92 6.16
CA LYS A 21 -1.60 -3.98 5.34
C LYS A 21 -2.64 -5.03 5.00
N SER A 22 -3.41 -5.48 5.98
CA SER A 22 -4.50 -6.44 5.79
C SER A 22 -5.57 -5.92 4.82
N GLU A 23 -5.94 -4.64 4.90
CA GLU A 23 -6.89 -4.03 3.96
C GLU A 23 -6.36 -4.02 2.52
N VAL A 24 -5.10 -3.63 2.33
CA VAL A 24 -4.46 -3.58 1.01
C VAL A 24 -4.29 -4.98 0.43
N VAL A 25 -3.83 -5.94 1.23
CA VAL A 25 -3.75 -7.36 0.83
C VAL A 25 -5.12 -7.87 0.41
N GLY A 26 -6.18 -7.59 1.18
CA GLY A 26 -7.54 -8.00 0.81
C GLY A 26 -8.04 -7.39 -0.51
N LYS A 27 -7.60 -6.18 -0.87
CA LYS A 27 -7.88 -5.57 -2.18
C LYS A 27 -7.12 -6.27 -3.30
N LEU A 28 -5.83 -6.56 -3.10
CA LEU A 28 -4.98 -7.27 -4.05
C LEU A 28 -5.51 -8.69 -4.29
N GLU A 29 -5.83 -9.42 -3.23
CA GLU A 29 -6.39 -10.77 -3.32
C GLU A 29 -7.74 -10.78 -4.03
N ARG A 30 -8.59 -9.78 -3.78
CA ARG A 30 -9.88 -9.66 -4.50
C ARG A 30 -9.68 -9.43 -6.00
N ARG A 31 -8.66 -8.67 -6.40
CA ARG A 31 -8.39 -8.32 -7.80
C ARG A 31 -7.67 -9.42 -8.56
N PHE A 32 -6.68 -10.07 -7.93
CA PHE A 32 -5.75 -11.01 -8.59
C PHE A 32 -5.89 -12.47 -8.15
N GLY A 33 -6.73 -12.74 -7.14
CA GLY A 33 -7.03 -14.07 -6.60
C GLY A 33 -6.13 -14.48 -5.43
N SER A 34 -4.91 -13.95 -5.35
CA SER A 34 -4.01 -14.08 -4.20
C SER A 34 -2.99 -12.95 -4.20
N LEU A 35 -2.36 -12.70 -3.04
CA LEU A 35 -1.26 -11.74 -2.94
C LEU A 35 -0.07 -12.16 -3.82
N GLU A 36 0.25 -13.46 -3.84
CA GLU A 36 1.33 -14.01 -4.67
C GLU A 36 1.11 -13.68 -6.15
N ARG A 37 -0.09 -13.95 -6.69
CA ARG A 37 -0.44 -13.62 -8.07
C ARG A 37 -0.44 -12.12 -8.36
N ALA A 38 -0.79 -11.31 -7.36
CA ALA A 38 -0.72 -9.86 -7.48
C ALA A 38 0.74 -9.39 -7.64
N LEU A 39 1.66 -9.93 -6.84
CA LEU A 39 3.08 -9.59 -6.90
C LEU A 39 3.75 -10.12 -8.18
N GLU A 40 3.38 -11.33 -8.65
CA GLU A 40 3.80 -11.82 -9.96
C GLU A 40 3.35 -10.87 -11.09
N ARG A 41 2.11 -10.37 -11.01
CA ARG A 41 1.57 -9.41 -11.99
C ARG A 41 2.29 -8.06 -11.95
N GLU A 42 2.77 -7.62 -10.78
CA GLU A 42 3.54 -6.38 -10.66
C GLU A 42 4.82 -6.41 -11.50
N GLU A 43 5.45 -7.59 -11.62
CA GLU A 43 6.66 -7.79 -12.44
C GLU A 43 6.43 -7.64 -13.95
N ASP A 44 5.17 -7.64 -14.41
CA ASP A 44 4.84 -7.42 -15.82
C ASP A 44 4.93 -5.94 -16.22
N TRP A 45 4.92 -5.01 -15.24
CA TRP A 45 4.89 -3.55 -15.45
C TRP A 45 3.74 -3.03 -16.34
N ASP A 46 2.71 -3.85 -16.54
CA ASP A 46 1.55 -3.57 -17.39
C ASP A 46 0.31 -3.42 -16.53
N TYR A 47 0.29 -2.40 -15.68
CA TYR A 47 -0.80 -2.16 -14.74
C TYR A 47 -1.35 -0.74 -14.87
N ASP A 48 -2.63 -0.57 -14.53
CA ASP A 48 -3.28 0.75 -14.54
C ASP A 48 -2.88 1.58 -13.31
N ASP A 49 -3.28 2.86 -13.28
CA ASP A 49 -2.96 3.77 -12.17
C ASP A 49 -3.55 3.30 -10.82
N ASP A 50 -4.69 2.59 -10.83
CA ASP A 50 -5.32 2.07 -9.62
C ASP A 50 -4.52 0.89 -9.05
N GLU A 51 -4.03 0.01 -9.92
CA GLU A 51 -3.12 -1.09 -9.58
C GLU A 51 -1.77 -0.55 -9.10
N ALA A 52 -1.21 0.44 -9.79
CA ALA A 52 0.02 1.13 -9.37
C ALA A 52 -0.11 1.70 -7.95
N ALA A 53 -1.25 2.32 -7.63
CA ALA A 53 -1.53 2.85 -6.30
C ALA A 53 -1.62 1.73 -5.25
N LEU A 54 -2.28 0.61 -5.56
CA LEU A 54 -2.38 -0.53 -4.65
C LEU A 54 -1.02 -1.17 -4.36
N PHE A 55 -0.20 -1.38 -5.38
CA PHE A 55 1.16 -1.91 -5.21
C PHE A 55 2.04 -0.95 -4.40
N SER A 56 1.99 0.35 -4.72
CA SER A 56 2.71 1.38 -3.97
C SER A 56 2.31 1.42 -2.49
N GLU A 57 1.01 1.31 -2.19
CA GLU A 57 0.52 1.29 -0.81
C GLU A 57 0.97 0.02 -0.07
N TYR A 58 0.91 -1.14 -0.72
CA TYR A 58 1.38 -2.41 -0.15
C TYR A 58 2.87 -2.34 0.24
N HIS A 59 3.72 -1.86 -0.68
CA HIS A 59 5.16 -1.73 -0.42
C HIS A 59 5.45 -0.67 0.63
N THR A 60 4.72 0.44 0.64
CA THR A 60 4.89 1.50 1.65
C THR A 60 4.58 0.96 3.05
N VAL A 61 3.46 0.28 3.23
CA VAL A 61 3.07 -0.24 4.55
C VAL A 61 3.99 -1.38 4.98
N THR A 62 4.39 -2.26 4.06
CA THR A 62 5.35 -3.34 4.34
C THR A 62 6.70 -2.77 4.76
N PHE A 63 7.16 -1.71 4.10
CA PHE A 63 8.39 -1.00 4.47
C PHE A 63 8.29 -0.38 5.88
N LEU A 64 7.17 0.28 6.20
CA LEU A 64 6.96 0.89 7.52
C LEU A 64 6.85 -0.14 8.66
N LEU A 65 6.48 -1.38 8.35
CA LEU A 65 6.45 -2.51 9.29
C LEU A 65 7.76 -3.31 9.34
N SER A 66 8.71 -3.01 8.46
CA SER A 66 10.01 -3.68 8.47
C SER A 66 10.91 -3.05 9.55
N ASP A 67 11.52 -3.88 10.39
CA ASP A 67 12.46 -3.48 11.47
C ASP A 67 13.81 -2.99 10.92
#